data_AF-K1U4Q6-F1
#
_entry.id   AF-K1U4Q6-F1
#
_cell.length_a   1.000
_cell.length_b   1.000
_cell.length_c   1.000
_cell.angle_alpha   90.00
_cell.angle_beta   90.00
_cell.angle_gamma   90.00
#
_symmetry.space_group_name_H-M   'P 1'
#
loop_
_entity.id
_entity.type
_entity.pdbx_description
1 polymer ?
#
loop_
_entity_poly.entity_id
_entity_poly.type
_entity_poly.pdbx_seq_one_letter_code
_entity_poly.pdbx_strand_id
1 'polypeptide(L)'
;EALPAVVEKYMGKINEKLGTNYQLFNYYGAPDADRVIIAMGSICDVAEEVVDYLTAKGEKVGLVLVRLYRPWVSSALLKVLPKTVKKIAVLDRTKEPGSLGEPLYLDVATTLREAGMNDVVLTGGRYGLGSKDTPPSSVFAIYTELEKADPKPRFTIGITDDVTNLSLPEVKPAPITSAPGTK
;
A
#
# COMPACT_ATOMS: atom_id res chain seq x y z
N GLU A 1 21.82 -7.08 13.44
CA GLU A 1 20.81 -8.12 13.78
C GLU A 1 19.88 -7.77 14.94
N ALA A 2 20.25 -6.95 15.94
CA ALA A 2 19.36 -6.66 17.08
C ALA A 2 18.34 -5.51 16.88
N LEU A 3 18.55 -4.62 15.91
CA LEU A 3 17.79 -3.36 15.82
C LEU A 3 16.27 -3.56 15.62
N PRO A 4 15.77 -4.45 14.72
CA PRO A 4 14.33 -4.66 14.59
C PRO A 4 13.64 -5.09 15.89
N ALA A 5 14.26 -6.01 16.64
CA ALA A 5 13.73 -6.46 17.93
C ALA A 5 13.68 -5.33 18.98
N VAL A 6 14.67 -4.42 18.95
CA VAL A 6 14.65 -3.22 19.80
C VAL A 6 13.47 -2.30 19.41
N VAL A 7 13.24 -2.08 18.11
CA VAL A 7 12.11 -1.29 17.62
C VAL A 7 10.78 -1.92 18.07
N GLU A 8 10.58 -3.21 17.84
CA GLU A 8 9.37 -3.94 18.27
C GLU A 8 9.14 -3.84 19.78
N LYS A 9 10.21 -3.99 20.58
CA LYS A 9 10.13 -3.84 22.04
C LYS A 9 9.58 -2.46 22.44
N TYR A 10 10.05 -1.38 21.82
CA TYR A 10 9.59 -0.04 22.16
C TYR A 10 8.22 0.28 21.57
N MET A 11 7.88 -0.23 20.37
CA MET A 11 6.52 -0.18 19.85
C MET A 11 5.54 -0.87 20.81
N GLY A 12 5.89 -2.04 21.35
CA GLY A 12 5.09 -2.76 22.34
C GLY A 12 4.82 -1.92 23.60
N LYS A 13 5.82 -1.21 24.12
CA LYS A 13 5.64 -0.30 25.27
C LYS A 13 4.70 0.87 24.96
N ILE A 14 4.75 1.40 23.73
CA ILE A 14 3.84 2.47 23.28
C ILE A 14 2.42 1.93 23.17
N ASN A 15 2.27 0.75 22.57
CA ASN A 15 0.99 0.04 22.42
C ASN A 15 0.30 -0.19 23.76
N GLU A 16 1.03 -0.68 24.76
CA GLU A 16 0.51 -0.89 26.11
C GLU A 16 0.00 0.42 26.76
N LYS A 17 0.70 1.54 26.51
CA LYS A 17 0.37 2.83 27.10
C LYS A 17 -0.77 3.56 26.40
N LEU A 18 -0.86 3.46 25.07
CA LEU A 18 -1.77 4.24 24.24
C LEU A 18 -2.93 3.44 23.66
N GLY A 19 -2.96 2.12 23.85
CA GLY A 19 -3.96 1.24 23.23
C GLY A 19 -3.79 1.10 21.72
N THR A 20 -2.60 1.41 21.19
CA THR A 20 -2.25 1.26 19.78
C THR A 20 -1.73 -0.15 19.48
N ASN A 21 -1.43 -0.46 18.21
CA ASN A 21 -0.96 -1.77 17.77
C ASN A 21 0.22 -1.70 16.79
N TYR A 22 1.12 -0.72 16.91
CA TYR A 22 2.27 -0.56 16.03
C TYR A 22 3.11 -1.85 15.94
N GLN A 23 3.42 -2.22 14.70
CA GLN A 23 4.31 -3.31 14.32
C GLN A 23 5.28 -2.78 13.25
N LEU A 24 6.30 -3.56 12.87
CA LEU A 24 7.22 -3.16 11.79
C LEU A 24 6.47 -2.92 10.47
N PHE A 25 5.46 -3.76 10.23
CA PHE A 25 4.46 -3.65 9.20
C PHE A 25 3.11 -3.90 9.85
N ASN A 26 2.12 -3.04 9.59
CA ASN A 26 0.75 -3.25 10.05
C ASN A 26 -0.12 -3.64 8.85
N TYR A 27 -1.02 -4.60 9.01
CA TYR A 27 -2.07 -4.89 8.04
C TYR A 27 -3.39 -4.27 8.48
N TYR A 28 -4.16 -3.77 7.52
CA TYR A 28 -5.48 -3.18 7.70
C TYR A 28 -6.40 -3.60 6.53
N GLY A 29 -7.66 -3.91 6.80
CA GLY A 29 -8.65 -4.31 5.79
C GLY A 29 -9.12 -5.76 5.93
N ALA A 30 -9.70 -6.31 4.85
CA ALA A 30 -10.36 -7.60 4.89
C ALA A 30 -9.40 -8.75 5.23
N PRO A 31 -9.73 -9.69 6.13
CA PRO A 31 -8.85 -10.81 6.46
C PRO A 31 -8.61 -11.76 5.28
N ASP A 32 -9.52 -11.77 4.31
CA ASP A 32 -9.49 -12.56 3.08
C ASP A 32 -9.24 -11.71 1.82
N ALA A 33 -8.58 -10.56 1.97
CA ALA A 33 -8.27 -9.68 0.85
C ALA A 33 -7.51 -10.41 -0.28
N ASP A 34 -7.90 -10.14 -1.52
CA ASP A 34 -7.23 -10.63 -2.73
C ASP A 34 -6.41 -9.55 -3.44
N ARG A 35 -6.66 -8.27 -3.11
CA ARG A 35 -5.98 -7.09 -3.63
C ARG A 35 -5.45 -6.26 -2.46
N VAL A 36 -4.14 -6.01 -2.43
CA VAL A 36 -3.49 -5.30 -1.33
C VAL A 36 -2.63 -4.13 -1.82
N ILE A 37 -2.74 -2.97 -1.17
CA ILE A 37 -1.78 -1.88 -1.32
C ILE A 37 -0.67 -2.03 -0.26
N ILE A 38 0.58 -1.77 -0.62
CA ILE A 38 1.69 -1.60 0.33
C ILE A 38 2.23 -0.19 0.18
N ALA A 39 2.20 0.59 1.26
CA ALA A 39 2.60 1.99 1.22
C ALA A 39 3.24 2.46 2.53
N MET A 40 3.81 3.67 2.50
CA MET A 40 4.46 4.30 3.64
C MET A 40 4.05 5.76 3.80
N GLY A 41 3.91 6.22 5.04
CA GLY A 41 3.60 7.62 5.35
C GLY A 41 2.12 7.97 5.15
N SER A 42 1.84 9.26 4.93
CA SER A 42 0.49 9.83 5.03
C SER A 42 -0.54 9.33 4.02
N ILE A 43 -0.12 8.66 2.94
CA ILE A 43 -1.09 8.04 2.02
C ILE A 43 -1.84 6.88 2.68
N CYS A 44 -1.26 6.29 3.72
CA CYS A 44 -1.88 5.20 4.44
C CYS A 44 -3.21 5.63 5.07
N ASP A 45 -3.29 6.85 5.62
CA ASP A 45 -4.54 7.35 6.24
C ASP A 45 -5.66 7.46 5.20
N VAL A 46 -5.37 8.02 4.03
CA VAL A 46 -6.32 8.09 2.90
C VAL A 46 -6.71 6.70 2.39
N ALA A 47 -5.75 5.77 2.38
CA ALA A 47 -5.99 4.41 1.94
C ALA A 47 -6.82 3.59 2.95
N GLU A 48 -6.68 3.82 4.25
CA GLU A 48 -7.53 3.22 5.30
C GLU A 48 -8.99 3.62 5.08
N GLU A 49 -9.29 4.91 4.85
CA GLU A 49 -10.66 5.37 4.58
C GLU A 49 -11.28 4.70 3.34
N VAL A 50 -10.49 4.54 2.28
CA VAL A 50 -10.95 3.88 1.05
C VAL A 50 -11.13 2.38 1.26
N VAL A 51 -10.27 1.74 2.05
CA VAL A 51 -10.42 0.33 2.44
C VAL A 51 -11.69 0.13 3.26
N ASP A 52 -11.97 0.98 4.25
CA ASP A 52 -13.23 0.95 5.02
C ASP A 52 -14.44 1.04 4.09
N TYR A 53 -14.43 2.00 3.16
CA TYR A 53 -15.52 2.19 2.21
C TYR A 53 -15.74 0.95 1.32
N LEU A 54 -14.66 0.38 0.78
CA LEU A 54 -14.73 -0.76 -0.14
C LEU A 54 -15.11 -2.05 0.59
N THR A 55 -14.53 -2.30 1.77
CA THR A 55 -14.84 -3.49 2.58
C THR A 55 -16.28 -3.46 3.09
N ALA A 56 -16.83 -2.30 3.45
CA ALA A 56 -18.24 -2.14 3.78
C ALA A 56 -19.18 -2.50 2.61
N LYS A 57 -18.67 -2.49 1.37
CA LYS A 57 -19.39 -2.94 0.16
C LYS A 57 -19.11 -4.39 -0.23
N GLY A 58 -18.34 -5.12 0.57
CA GLY A 58 -18.00 -6.53 0.33
C GLY A 58 -16.78 -6.73 -0.56
N GLU A 59 -16.03 -5.68 -0.89
CA GLU A 59 -14.77 -5.82 -1.61
C GLU A 59 -13.68 -6.42 -0.72
N LYS A 60 -12.84 -7.27 -1.32
CA LYS A 60 -11.75 -7.99 -0.66
C LYS A 60 -10.44 -7.24 -0.78
N VAL A 61 -10.37 -6.07 -0.17
CA VAL A 61 -9.21 -5.18 -0.24
C VAL A 61 -8.50 -5.02 1.10
N GLY A 62 -7.20 -4.73 1.05
CA GLY A 62 -6.40 -4.48 2.23
C GLY A 62 -5.19 -3.58 1.98
N LEU A 63 -4.58 -3.13 3.06
CA LEU A 63 -3.45 -2.20 3.08
C LEU A 63 -2.40 -2.74 4.04
N VAL A 64 -1.13 -2.72 3.62
CA VAL A 64 0.02 -2.86 4.50
C VAL A 64 0.68 -1.50 4.67
N LEU A 65 0.79 -1.09 5.93
CA LEU A 65 1.46 0.13 6.36
C LEU A 65 2.90 -0.21 6.77
N VAL A 66 3.87 0.27 6.00
CA VAL A 66 5.29 0.14 6.33
C VAL A 66 5.65 1.15 7.40
N ARG A 67 6.08 0.66 8.59
CA ARG A 67 6.49 1.53 9.71
C ARG A 67 8.00 1.58 9.86
N LEU A 68 8.67 0.43 9.79
CA LEU A 68 10.13 0.35 9.78
C LEU A 68 10.62 -0.01 8.37
N TYR A 69 11.03 1.01 7.60
CA TYR A 69 11.58 0.77 6.26
C TYR A 69 12.98 0.17 6.28
N ARG A 70 13.83 0.62 7.23
CA ARG A 70 15.18 0.08 7.41
C ARG A 70 15.54 -0.10 8.90
N PRO A 71 16.16 -1.22 9.28
CA PRO A 71 16.47 -2.41 8.46
C PRO A 71 15.21 -3.10 7.94
N TRP A 72 15.25 -3.61 6.70
CA TRP A 72 14.11 -4.32 6.09
C TRP A 72 13.98 -5.72 6.69
N VAL A 73 12.75 -6.13 7.03
CA VAL A 73 12.48 -7.43 7.69
C VAL A 73 11.42 -8.19 6.90
N SER A 74 11.87 -8.95 5.90
CA SER A 74 11.00 -9.71 4.98
C SER A 74 10.00 -10.62 5.71
N SER A 75 10.44 -11.31 6.77
CA SER A 75 9.58 -12.19 7.56
C SER A 75 8.43 -11.46 8.27
N ALA A 76 8.63 -10.20 8.68
CA ALA A 76 7.59 -9.40 9.31
C ALA A 76 6.54 -8.94 8.28
N LEU A 77 6.96 -8.57 7.07
CA LEU A 77 6.03 -8.28 5.97
C LEU A 77 5.20 -9.53 5.59
N LEU A 78 5.87 -10.67 5.38
CA LEU A 78 5.20 -11.93 5.00
C LEU A 78 4.21 -12.42 6.07
N LYS A 79 4.47 -12.12 7.35
CA LYS A 79 3.59 -12.47 8.46
C LYS A 79 2.25 -11.74 8.40
N VAL A 80 2.24 -10.49 7.95
CA VAL A 80 1.03 -9.65 7.94
C VAL A 80 0.24 -9.73 6.64
N LEU A 81 0.84 -10.24 5.56
CA LEU A 81 0.12 -10.44 4.29
C LEU A 81 -0.95 -11.54 4.41
N PRO A 82 -2.20 -11.28 3.97
CA PRO A 82 -3.23 -12.30 3.86
C PRO A 82 -2.80 -13.44 2.94
N LYS A 83 -3.13 -14.69 3.31
CA LYS A 83 -2.81 -15.87 2.48
C LYS A 83 -3.60 -15.90 1.16
N THR A 84 -4.67 -15.11 1.07
CA THR A 84 -5.55 -14.99 -0.09
C THR A 84 -5.10 -13.95 -1.10
N VAL A 85 -4.04 -13.19 -0.82
CA VAL A 85 -3.58 -12.11 -1.70
C VAL A 85 -3.18 -12.65 -3.06
N LYS A 86 -3.68 -12.02 -4.12
CA LYS A 86 -3.37 -12.38 -5.52
C LYS A 86 -2.66 -11.24 -6.23
N LYS A 87 -2.93 -9.99 -5.85
CA LYS A 87 -2.39 -8.82 -6.51
C LYS A 87 -2.00 -7.75 -5.49
N ILE A 88 -0.82 -7.18 -5.70
CA ILE A 88 -0.25 -6.15 -4.83
C ILE A 88 0.11 -4.92 -5.66
N ALA A 89 -0.24 -3.73 -5.16
CA ALA A 89 0.30 -2.46 -5.62
C ALA A 89 1.20 -1.85 -4.55
N VAL A 90 2.47 -1.60 -4.91
CA VAL A 90 3.41 -0.92 -4.02
C VAL A 90 3.50 0.54 -4.40
N LEU A 91 3.31 1.45 -3.44
CA LEU A 91 3.28 2.88 -3.67
C LEU A 91 4.54 3.56 -3.13
N ASP A 92 5.26 4.20 -4.05
CA ASP A 92 6.49 4.93 -3.77
C ASP A 92 6.28 6.43 -3.95
N ARG A 93 6.65 7.21 -2.92
CA ARG A 93 6.62 8.68 -2.96
C ARG A 93 7.94 9.26 -3.47
N THR A 94 8.50 8.64 -4.50
CA THR A 94 9.78 9.03 -5.11
C THR A 94 9.78 8.67 -6.61
N LYS A 95 10.80 9.13 -7.32
CA LYS A 95 11.09 8.72 -8.69
C LYS A 95 12.59 8.53 -8.84
N GLU A 96 13.00 7.35 -9.26
CA GLU A 96 14.39 7.02 -9.57
C GLU A 96 14.52 6.78 -11.08
N PRO A 97 14.90 7.80 -11.89
CA PRO A 97 14.98 7.65 -13.33
C PRO A 97 15.99 6.57 -13.74
N GLY A 98 15.54 5.61 -14.55
CA GLY A 98 16.39 4.53 -15.07
C GLY A 98 16.49 3.29 -14.17
N SER A 99 15.88 3.29 -12.98
CA SER A 99 15.83 2.10 -12.13
C SER A 99 14.83 1.07 -12.66
N LEU A 100 14.95 -0.18 -12.20
CA LEU A 100 13.98 -1.26 -12.49
C LEU A 100 12.63 -1.06 -11.80
N GLY A 101 12.62 -0.25 -10.75
CA GLY A 101 11.47 0.09 -9.93
C GLY A 101 11.92 0.98 -8.78
N GLU A 102 10.95 1.58 -8.11
CA GLU A 102 11.21 2.43 -6.95
C GLU A 102 11.61 1.60 -5.71
N PRO A 103 12.23 2.20 -4.69
CA PRO A 103 12.88 1.46 -3.61
C PRO A 103 11.97 0.50 -2.85
N LEU A 104 10.78 0.95 -2.44
CA LEU A 104 9.86 0.09 -1.69
C LEU A 104 9.33 -1.03 -2.57
N TYR A 105 9.01 -0.73 -3.84
CA TYR A 105 8.65 -1.75 -4.83
C TYR A 105 9.73 -2.84 -4.95
N LEU A 106 11.01 -2.47 -5.03
CA LEU A 106 12.10 -3.44 -5.18
C LEU A 106 12.29 -4.32 -3.93
N ASP A 107 12.12 -3.77 -2.74
CA ASP A 107 12.20 -4.54 -1.49
C ASP A 107 11.05 -5.55 -1.36
N VAL A 108 9.83 -5.12 -1.70
CA VAL A 108 8.66 -6.01 -1.74
C VAL A 108 8.83 -7.08 -2.80
N ALA A 109 9.28 -6.71 -4.01
CA ALA A 109 9.53 -7.66 -5.09
C ALA A 109 10.51 -8.74 -4.63
N THR A 110 11.66 -8.35 -4.09
CA THR A 110 12.68 -9.27 -3.59
C THR A 110 12.09 -10.18 -2.49
N THR A 111 11.36 -9.60 -1.53
CA THR A 111 10.70 -10.34 -0.45
C THR A 111 9.76 -11.43 -0.96
N LEU A 112 8.88 -11.10 -1.91
CA LEU A 112 7.90 -12.04 -2.45
C LEU A 112 8.57 -13.14 -3.29
N ARG A 113 9.58 -12.79 -4.09
CA ARG A 113 10.31 -13.75 -4.92
C ARG A 113 11.11 -14.73 -4.08
N GLU A 114 11.83 -14.26 -3.06
CA GLU A 114 12.57 -15.12 -2.12
C GLU A 114 11.65 -16.02 -1.28
N ALA A 115 10.43 -15.57 -1.00
CA ALA A 115 9.40 -16.37 -0.35
C ALA A 115 8.69 -17.38 -1.27
N GLY A 116 9.04 -17.41 -2.57
CA GLY A 116 8.41 -18.29 -3.55
C GLY A 116 6.97 -17.92 -3.92
N MET A 117 6.50 -16.71 -3.56
CA MET A 117 5.15 -16.22 -3.87
C MET A 117 5.07 -15.69 -5.31
N ASN A 118 5.42 -16.55 -6.27
CA ASN A 118 5.65 -16.16 -7.66
C ASN A 118 4.38 -15.84 -8.46
N ASP A 119 3.27 -16.40 -7.99
CA ASP A 119 1.91 -16.29 -8.50
C ASP A 119 1.23 -14.95 -8.15
N VAL A 120 1.71 -14.25 -7.13
CA VAL A 120 1.21 -12.91 -6.79
C VAL A 120 1.69 -11.90 -7.84
N VAL A 121 0.72 -11.23 -8.47
CA VAL A 121 0.96 -10.13 -9.40
C VAL A 121 1.41 -8.90 -8.61
N LEU A 122 2.54 -8.32 -8.98
CA LEU A 122 3.11 -7.17 -8.29
C LEU A 122 3.23 -5.96 -9.22
N THR A 123 2.58 -4.87 -8.84
CA THR A 123 2.59 -3.59 -9.57
C THR A 123 3.27 -2.51 -8.74
N GLY A 124 3.88 -1.53 -9.42
CA GLY A 124 4.58 -0.39 -8.79
C GLY A 124 3.96 0.94 -9.21
N GLY A 125 3.58 1.75 -8.22
CA GLY A 125 2.93 3.03 -8.41
C GLY A 125 3.72 4.18 -7.82
N ARG A 126 3.82 5.29 -8.55
CA ARG A 126 4.36 6.55 -8.02
C ARG A 126 3.27 7.54 -7.67
N TYR A 127 3.46 8.26 -6.56
CA TYR A 127 2.49 9.24 -6.09
C TYR A 127 3.15 10.42 -5.38
N GLY A 128 2.39 11.50 -5.16
CA GLY A 128 2.69 12.50 -4.12
C GLY A 128 4.00 13.29 -4.27
N LEU A 129 4.63 13.28 -5.44
CA LEU A 129 5.88 14.02 -5.71
C LEU A 129 5.63 15.51 -5.60
N GLY A 130 6.49 16.23 -4.86
CA GLY A 130 6.35 17.67 -4.66
C GLY A 130 5.02 18.07 -4.02
N SER A 131 4.50 17.25 -3.09
CA SER A 131 3.20 17.45 -2.46
C SER A 131 2.02 17.46 -3.44
N LYS A 132 2.15 16.77 -4.59
CA LYS A 132 1.00 16.47 -5.44
C LYS A 132 -0.08 15.80 -4.60
N ASP A 133 -1.29 16.31 -4.70
CA ASP A 133 -2.43 15.80 -3.94
C ASP A 133 -2.70 14.32 -4.29
N THR A 134 -3.05 13.55 -3.27
CA THR A 134 -3.42 12.13 -3.38
C THR A 134 -4.71 11.88 -2.64
N PRO A 135 -5.84 12.35 -3.18
CA PRO A 135 -7.16 12.20 -2.57
C PRO A 135 -7.67 10.76 -2.68
N PRO A 136 -8.81 10.43 -2.04
CA PRO A 136 -9.45 9.12 -2.15
C PRO A 136 -9.63 8.63 -3.60
N SER A 137 -9.90 9.52 -4.57
CA SER A 137 -10.02 9.14 -5.99
C SER A 137 -8.78 8.46 -6.55
N SER A 138 -7.59 8.83 -6.07
CA SER A 138 -6.33 8.21 -6.48
C SER A 138 -6.20 6.79 -5.92
N VAL A 139 -6.63 6.55 -4.67
CA VAL A 139 -6.60 5.20 -4.08
C VAL A 139 -7.66 4.30 -4.70
N PHE A 140 -8.87 4.82 -4.98
CA PHE A 140 -9.87 4.09 -5.76
C PHE A 140 -9.32 3.67 -7.12
N ALA A 141 -8.62 4.56 -7.84
CA ALA A 141 -8.02 4.23 -9.13
C ALA A 141 -7.03 3.05 -9.04
N ILE A 142 -6.28 2.94 -7.94
CA ILE A 142 -5.34 1.83 -7.70
C ILE A 142 -6.10 0.52 -7.49
N TYR A 143 -7.11 0.49 -6.63
CA TYR A 143 -7.89 -0.74 -6.42
C TYR A 143 -8.64 -1.16 -7.69
N THR A 144 -9.21 -0.20 -8.44
CA THR A 144 -9.83 -0.44 -9.76
C THR A 144 -8.83 -1.04 -10.75
N GLU A 145 -7.59 -0.54 -10.77
CA GLU A 145 -6.53 -1.11 -11.61
C GLU A 145 -6.26 -2.57 -11.22
N LEU A 146 -6.20 -2.87 -9.92
CA LEU A 146 -5.97 -4.22 -9.41
C LEU A 146 -7.14 -5.19 -9.70
N GLU A 147 -8.33 -4.74 -10.07
CA GLU A 147 -9.42 -5.64 -10.47
C GLU A 147 -9.13 -6.30 -11.81
N LYS A 148 -8.44 -5.59 -12.71
CA LYS A 148 -8.15 -6.05 -14.08
C LYS A 148 -7.38 -7.35 -14.09
N ALA A 149 -7.68 -8.23 -15.05
CA ALA A 149 -6.93 -9.48 -15.21
C ALA A 149 -5.42 -9.23 -15.38
N ASP A 150 -5.05 -8.19 -16.13
CA ASP A 150 -3.68 -7.74 -16.36
C ASP A 150 -3.55 -6.25 -15.95
N PRO A 151 -3.24 -5.95 -14.67
CA PRO A 151 -3.06 -4.57 -14.21
C PRO A 151 -1.73 -4.00 -14.75
N LYS A 152 -1.68 -2.69 -14.96
CA LYS A 152 -0.44 -2.01 -15.37
C LYS A 152 0.72 -2.36 -14.42
N PRO A 153 1.86 -2.85 -14.92
CA PRO A 153 2.99 -3.22 -14.07
C PRO A 153 3.63 -1.99 -13.40
N ARG A 154 3.54 -0.83 -14.04
CA ARG A 154 4.00 0.46 -13.54
C ARG A 154 2.94 1.52 -13.82
N PHE A 155 2.72 2.40 -12.85
CA PHE A 155 1.74 3.49 -13.02
C PHE A 155 2.10 4.75 -12.21
N THR A 156 1.38 5.83 -12.50
CA THR A 156 1.37 7.07 -11.72
C THR A 156 -0.06 7.43 -11.31
N ILE A 157 -0.23 8.14 -10.20
CA ILE A 157 -1.51 8.73 -9.77
C ILE A 157 -1.37 10.24 -9.52
N GLY A 158 -2.48 10.98 -9.58
CA GLY A 158 -2.52 12.43 -9.35
C GLY A 158 -2.07 13.29 -10.54
N ILE A 159 -1.77 12.70 -11.71
CA ILE A 159 -1.41 13.42 -12.94
C ILE A 159 -2.11 12.80 -14.16
N THR A 160 -2.17 13.55 -15.25
CA THR A 160 -2.44 13.01 -16.58
C THR A 160 -1.10 12.93 -17.32
N ASP A 161 -0.68 11.71 -17.62
CA ASP A 161 0.53 11.43 -18.40
C ASP A 161 0.11 10.95 -19.79
N ASP A 162 -0.03 11.89 -20.72
CA ASP A 162 -0.40 11.68 -22.12
C ASP A 162 0.79 11.35 -23.02
N VAL A 163 2.00 11.26 -22.45
CA VAL A 163 3.23 10.92 -23.17
C VAL A 163 3.57 9.44 -22.97
N THR A 164 3.74 9.00 -21.71
CA THR A 164 4.08 7.61 -21.40
C THR A 164 2.90 6.75 -21.01
N ASN A 165 1.70 7.34 -20.88
CA ASN A 165 0.44 6.63 -20.60
C ASN A 165 0.50 5.77 -19.33
N LEU A 166 1.27 6.20 -18.33
CA LEU A 166 1.40 5.50 -17.05
C LEU A 166 0.34 5.94 -16.04
N SER A 167 -0.29 7.10 -16.22
CA SER A 167 -1.29 7.60 -15.27
C SER A 167 -2.54 6.73 -15.23
N LEU A 168 -2.99 6.38 -14.02
CA LEU A 168 -4.29 5.73 -13.83
C LEU A 168 -5.42 6.76 -13.93
N PRO A 169 -6.57 6.40 -14.54
CA PRO A 169 -7.73 7.28 -14.58
C PRO A 169 -8.37 7.38 -13.19
N GLU A 170 -8.57 8.61 -12.71
CA GLU A 170 -9.26 8.89 -11.45
C GLU A 170 -10.72 9.31 -11.70
N VAL A 171 -11.67 8.67 -11.01
CA VAL A 171 -13.08 9.07 -11.06
C VAL A 171 -13.30 10.27 -10.13
N LYS A 172 -13.92 11.34 -10.66
CA LYS A 172 -14.21 12.58 -9.92
C LYS A 172 -15.69 12.98 -10.10
N PRO A 173 -16.43 13.29 -9.01
CA PRO A 173 -16.00 13.20 -7.62
C PRO A 173 -15.88 11.75 -7.15
N ALA A 174 -14.93 11.47 -6.26
CA ALA A 174 -14.93 10.21 -5.52
C ALA A 174 -16.09 10.19 -4.50
N PRO A 175 -16.57 9.00 -4.10
CA PRO A 175 -17.42 8.88 -2.93
C PRO A 175 -16.79 9.52 -1.70
N ILE A 176 -17.62 10.02 -0.79
CA ILE A 176 -17.16 10.52 0.52
C ILE A 176 -16.75 9.31 1.35
N THR A 177 -15.48 9.23 1.69
CA THR A 177 -14.88 8.15 2.49
C THR A 177 -14.64 8.53 3.94
N SER A 178 -14.76 9.82 4.26
CA SER A 178 -14.54 10.31 5.62
C SER A 178 -15.57 9.75 6.60
N ALA A 179 -15.15 9.58 7.85
CA ALA A 179 -16.03 9.10 8.92
C ALA A 179 -17.27 9.99 9.07
N PRO A 180 -18.44 9.42 9.41
CA PRO A 180 -19.67 10.19 9.63
C PRO A 180 -19.44 11.34 10.62
N GLY A 181 -19.79 12.56 10.20
CA GLY A 181 -19.64 13.78 11.01
C GLY A 181 -18.36 14.59 10.76
N THR A 182 -17.45 14.09 9.93
CA THR A 182 -16.33 14.89 9.41
C THR A 182 -16.85 15.96 8.45
N LYS A 183 -16.59 17.24 8.74
CA LYS A 183 -17.00 18.40 7.92
C LYS A 183 -15.92 18.80 6.93
#